data_AF-A0A5P9XUK6-F1
#
_entry.id   AF-A0A5P9XUK6-F1
#
_cell.length_a   1.000
_cell.length_b   1.000
_cell.length_c   1.000
_cell.angle_alpha   90.00
_cell.angle_beta   90.00
_cell.angle_gamma   90.00
#
_symmetry.space_group_name_H-M   'P 1'
#
loop_
_entity.id
_entity.type
_entity.pdbx_description
1 polymer ?
#
loop_
_entity_poly.entity_id
_entity_poly.type
_entity_poly.pdbx_seq_one_letter_code
_entity_poly.pdbx_strand_id
1 'polypeptide(L)' 'MLPTIEVEIDAQGQVHPVGLGKQLPACRALLALLTPLANEESLLSESVLAEDWLKPSEDEAWAYLQPVR' A
#
# COMPACT_ATOMS: atom_id res chain seq x y z
N MET A 1 12.07 -19.56 5.94
CA MET A 1 11.20 -18.36 5.89
C MET A 1 11.83 -17.30 6.76
N LEU A 2 11.85 -16.03 6.34
CA LEU A 2 12.33 -14.93 7.17
C LEU A 2 11.16 -14.45 8.05
N PRO A 3 11.28 -14.43 9.39
CA PRO A 3 10.23 -13.88 10.24
C PRO A 3 10.16 -12.37 10.03
N THR A 4 8.98 -11.86 9.69
CA THR A 4 8.70 -10.43 9.63
C THR A 4 8.16 -9.99 10.99
N ILE A 5 8.76 -8.95 11.57
CA ILE A 5 8.35 -8.36 12.84
C ILE A 5 7.97 -6.91 12.57
N GLU A 6 6.81 -6.50 13.02
CA GLU A 6 6.39 -5.11 12.95
C GLU A 6 7.13 -4.28 14.01
N VAL A 7 7.64 -3.14 13.59
CA VAL A 7 8.49 -2.28 14.41
C VAL A 7 8.15 -0.81 14.17
N GLU A 8 8.25 -0.01 15.21
CA GLU A 8 8.27 1.44 15.14
C GLU A 8 9.71 1.94 15.18
N ILE A 9 10.01 2.96 14.38
CA ILE A 9 11.30 3.64 14.39
C ILE A 9 11.09 5.00 15.06
N ASP A 10 11.74 5.21 16.19
CA ASP A 10 11.63 6.48 16.91
C ASP A 10 12.40 7.62 16.23
N ALA A 11 12.25 8.84 16.77
CA ALA A 11 12.93 10.03 16.25
C ALA A 11 14.48 9.96 16.37
N GLN A 12 15.00 9.03 17.16
CA GLN A 12 16.41 8.78 17.35
C GLN A 12 16.93 7.64 16.44
N GLY A 13 16.04 7.03 15.64
CA GLY A 13 16.36 5.93 14.74
C GLY A 13 16.45 4.56 15.43
N GLN A 14 15.98 4.43 16.68
CA GLN A 14 15.93 3.14 17.36
C GLN A 14 14.69 2.36 16.95
N VAL A 15 14.87 1.06 16.75
CA VAL A 15 13.83 0.14 16.30
C VAL A 15 13.19 -0.54 17.50
N HIS A 16 11.90 -0.32 17.70
CA HIS A 16 11.12 -0.88 18.80
C HIS A 16 10.05 -1.83 18.26
N PRO A 17 10.02 -3.10 18.69
CA PRO A 17 9.00 -4.04 18.23
C PRO A 17 7.61 -3.69 18.77
N VAL A 18 6.61 -3.73 17.89
CA VAL A 18 5.21 -3.47 18.25
C VAL A 18 4.60 -4.72 18.87
N GLY A 19 3.91 -4.59 20.01
CA GLY A 19 3.16 -5.68 20.66
C GLY A 19 4.00 -6.78 21.34
N LEU A 20 5.31 -6.80 21.13
CA LEU A 20 6.24 -7.67 21.83
C LEU A 20 6.95 -6.86 22.91
N GLY A 21 6.59 -7.05 24.18
CA GLY A 21 7.35 -6.53 25.33
C GLY A 21 8.76 -7.13 25.47
N LYS A 22 9.36 -7.61 24.38
CA LYS A 22 10.67 -8.26 24.29
C LYS A 22 11.52 -7.54 23.25
N GLN A 23 12.77 -7.30 23.61
CA GLN A 23 13.78 -6.67 22.76
C GLN A 23 14.14 -7.58 21.57
N LEU A 24 14.42 -6.98 20.41
CA LEU A 24 14.88 -7.72 19.24
C LEU A 24 16.26 -8.34 19.51
N PRO A 25 16.52 -9.58 19.05
CA PRO A 25 17.82 -10.21 19.20
C PRO A 25 18.88 -9.49 18.35
N ALA A 26 20.15 -9.54 18.78
CA ALA A 26 21.27 -9.02 18.00
C ALA A 26 21.48 -9.88 16.74
N CYS A 27 21.01 -9.41 15.59
CA CYS A 27 21.13 -10.09 14.31
C CYS A 27 21.17 -9.12 13.13
N ARG A 28 21.46 -9.63 11.93
CA ARG A 28 21.26 -8.89 10.68
C ARG A 28 19.78 -8.98 10.30
N ALA A 29 19.15 -7.83 10.06
CA ALA A 29 17.75 -7.74 9.67
C ALA A 29 17.59 -6.98 8.36
N LEU A 30 16.43 -7.16 7.72
CA LEU A 30 15.96 -6.36 6.59
C LEU A 30 14.90 -5.39 7.11
N LEU A 31 14.94 -4.14 6.63
CA LEU A 31 13.97 -3.11 6.98
C LEU A 31 13.08 -2.83 5.77
N ALA A 32 11.77 -2.92 5.95
CA ALA A 32 10.78 -2.47 4.98
C ALA A 32 10.06 -1.26 5.57
N LEU A 33 10.17 -0.11 4.91
CA LEU A 33 9.45 1.10 5.32
C LEU A 33 8.03 1.02 4.81
N LEU A 34 7.06 1.08 5.72
CA LEU A 34 5.67 1.23 5.36
C LEU A 34 5.46 2.67 4.92
N THR A 35 5.08 2.88 3.66
CA THR A 35 4.49 4.16 3.26
C THR A 35 3.25 4.38 4.11
N PRO A 36 3.01 5.61 4.60
CA PRO A 36 1.76 5.90 5.29
C PRO A 36 0.63 5.39 4.41
N LEU A 37 -0.30 4.64 5.02
CA LEU A 37 -1.48 4.15 4.33
C LEU A 37 -2.19 5.39 3.78
N ALA A 38 -1.93 5.74 2.52
CA ALA A 38 -2.73 6.72 1.82
C ALA A 38 -4.14 6.16 1.94
N ASN A 39 -5.03 6.91 2.60
CA ASN A 39 -6.34 6.43 2.98
C ASN A 39 -6.93 5.69 1.78
N GLU A 40 -7.07 4.36 1.86
CA GLU A 40 -7.33 3.55 0.65
C GLU A 40 -8.65 4.00 0.00
N GLU A 41 -9.58 4.47 0.84
CA GLU A 41 -10.82 5.14 0.46
C GLU A 41 -10.59 6.41 -0.39
N SER A 42 -9.54 7.19 -0.10
CA SER A 42 -9.15 8.36 -0.88
C SER A 42 -8.56 7.97 -2.24
N LEU A 43 -7.86 6.84 -2.33
CA LEU A 43 -7.30 6.34 -3.60
C LEU A 43 -8.38 5.70 -4.50
N LEU A 44 -9.41 5.12 -3.89
CA LEU A 44 -10.55 4.51 -4.58
C LEU A 44 -11.74 5.48 -4.73
N SER A 45 -11.57 6.74 -4.33
CA SER A 45 -12.61 7.76 -4.48
C SER A 45 -12.85 8.04 -5.97
N GLU A 46 -14.12 8.25 -6.32
CA GLU A 46 -14.55 8.59 -7.68
C GLU A 46 -13.71 9.73 -8.27
N SER A 47 -13.36 10.73 -7.46
CA SER A 47 -12.54 11.87 -7.86
C SER A 47 -11.15 11.49 -8.41
N VAL A 48 -10.50 10.48 -7.80
CA VAL A 48 -9.16 10.02 -8.19
C VAL A 48 -9.24 9.10 -9.40
N LEU A 49 -10.26 8.23 -9.46
CA LEU A 49 -10.46 7.32 -10.58
C LEU A 49 -10.96 8.02 -11.84
N ALA A 50 -11.74 9.10 -11.69
CA ALA A 50 -12.30 9.88 -12.79
C ALA A 50 -11.23 10.48 -13.73
N GLU A 51 -10.02 10.76 -13.23
CA GLU A 51 -8.93 11.31 -14.03
C GLU A 51 -8.50 10.37 -15.17
N ASP A 52 -8.59 9.06 -14.95
CA ASP A 52 -8.20 8.03 -15.92
C ASP A 52 -9.41 7.35 -16.56
N TRP A 53 -10.47 7.09 -15.78
CA TRP A 53 -11.64 6.34 -16.22
C TRP A 53 -12.57 7.15 -17.14
N LEU A 54 -12.68 8.48 -16.97
CA LEU A 54 -13.55 9.32 -17.82
C LEU A 54 -12.90 9.71 -19.15
N LYS A 55 -11.78 9.11 -19.52
CA LYS A 55 -11.16 9.36 -20.82
C LYS A 55 -12.05 8.76 -21.93
N PRO A 56 -12.30 9.48 -23.03
CA PRO A 56 -13.07 8.97 -24.15
C PRO A 56 -12.53 7.65 -24.74
N SER A 57 -11.23 7.40 -24.59
CA SER A 57 -10.58 6.14 -24.98
C SER A 57 -11.09 4.93 -24.21
N GLU A 58 -11.47 5.12 -22.94
CA GLU A 58 -12.07 4.06 -22.14
C GLU A 58 -13.46 3.74 -22.69
N ASP A 59 -14.31 4.74 -22.90
CA ASP A 59 -15.65 4.54 -23.48
C ASP A 59 -15.61 3.77 -24.82
N GLU A 60 -14.64 4.08 -25.68
CA GLU A 60 -14.38 3.32 -26.90
C GLU A 60 -13.98 1.87 -26.59
N ALA A 61 -13.04 1.64 -25.68
CA ALA A 61 -12.63 0.30 -25.25
C ALA A 61 -13.78 -0.54 -24.69
N TRP A 62 -14.67 0.07 -23.89
CA TRP A 62 -15.87 -0.58 -23.35
C TRP A 62 -16.89 -0.90 -24.46
N ALA A 63 -17.02 -0.05 -25.47
CA ALA A 63 -17.89 -0.30 -26.62
C ALA A 63 -17.44 -1.53 -27.44
N TYR A 64 -16.13 -1.77 -27.55
CA TYR A 64 -15.58 -2.95 -28.23
C TYR A 64 -15.84 -4.28 -27.52
N LEU A 65 -16.16 -4.25 -26.21
CA LEU A 65 -16.39 -5.45 -25.40
C LEU A 65 -17.85 -5.87 -25.32
N GLN A 66 -18.77 -5.11 -25.94
CA GLN A 66 -20.18 -5.50 -26.00
C GLN A 66 -20.35 -6.73 -26.92
N PRO A 67 -21.07 -7.77 -26.47
CA PRO A 67 -21.32 -8.94 -27.31
C PRO A 67 -22.15 -8.53 -28.53
N VAL A 68 -21.68 -8.94 -29.72
CA VAL A 68 -22.47 -8.81 -30.95
C VAL A 68 -23.73 -9.66 -30.78
N ARG A 69 -24.88 -9.01 -30.86
CA ARG A 69 -26.20 -9.62 -30.65
C ARG A 69 -26.54 -10.67 -31.71
#